data_AF-A0A453Q7D6-F1
#
_entry.id   AF-A0A453Q7D6-F1
#
_cell.length_a   1.000
_cell.length_b   1.000
_cell.length_c   1.000
_cell.angle_alpha   90.00
_cell.angle_beta   90.00
_cell.angle_gamma   90.00
#
_symmetry.space_group_name_H-M   'P 1'
#
loop_
_entity.id
_entity.type
_entity.pdbx_description
1 polymer ?
#
loop_
_entity_poly.entity_id
_entity_poly.type
_entity_poly.pdbx_seq_one_letter_code
_entity_poly.pdbx_strand_id
1 'polypeptide(L)'
;MGRSLLAMNVMWKYREQRSFPLTEEEYLLRLDDVANTLRSWGAVAHVRNSLETTKDRPRIGKAVSIFIDVDSAGGGKRSDEWIYK
;
A
#
# COMPACT_ATOMS: atom_id res chain seq x y z
N MET A 1 -9.55 -11.98 -18.95
CA MET A 1 -8.82 -10.78 -18.53
C MET A 1 -7.92 -11.18 -17.36
N GLY A 2 -6.61 -10.96 -17.43
CA GLY A 2 -5.66 -11.42 -16.41
C GLY A 2 -5.83 -10.67 -15.09
N ARG A 3 -5.58 -11.34 -13.97
CA ARG A 3 -5.68 -10.77 -12.62
C ARG A 3 -4.67 -9.64 -12.46
N SER A 4 -5.12 -8.43 -12.11
CA SER A 4 -4.21 -7.31 -11.84
C SER A 4 -3.65 -7.47 -10.44
N LEU A 5 -2.35 -7.74 -10.34
CA LEU A 5 -1.66 -7.86 -9.05
C LEU A 5 -1.06 -6.52 -8.67
N LEU A 6 -1.60 -5.90 -7.63
CA LEU A 6 -1.02 -4.71 -7.04
C LEU A 6 -0.13 -5.09 -5.86
N ALA A 7 0.98 -4.38 -5.66
CA ALA A 7 1.83 -4.55 -4.49
C ALA A 7 2.14 -3.21 -3.83
N MET A 8 1.94 -3.13 -2.52
CA MET A 8 2.39 -2.01 -1.70
C MET A 8 3.81 -2.31 -1.20
N ASN A 9 4.77 -1.48 -1.61
CA ASN A 9 6.16 -1.65 -1.23
C ASN A 9 6.51 -0.78 -0.02
N VAL A 10 6.85 -1.43 1.09
CA VAL A 10 7.44 -0.77 2.25
C VAL A 10 8.94 -0.63 2.00
N MET A 11 9.36 0.62 1.83
CA MET A 11 10.75 0.96 1.49
C MET A 11 11.64 0.98 2.74
N TRP A 12 12.95 0.84 2.54
CA TRP A 12 13.97 0.85 3.62
C TRP A 12 14.39 2.25 4.07
N LYS A 13 13.92 3.30 3.39
CA LYS A 13 14.10 4.69 3.84
C LYS A 13 13.03 5.04 4.86
N TYR A 14 13.45 5.65 5.96
CA TYR A 14 12.58 6.11 7.05
C TYR A 14 12.94 7.54 7.46
N ARG A 15 12.00 8.23 8.11
CA ARG A 15 12.01 9.70 8.31
C ARG A 15 13.24 10.22 9.04
N GLU A 16 13.77 9.45 9.99
CA GLU A 16 14.92 9.78 10.83
C GLU A 16 16.26 9.73 10.07
N GLN A 17 16.28 9.26 8.82
CA GLN A 17 17.47 9.33 7.97
C GLN A 17 17.71 10.77 7.48
N ARG A 18 18.97 11.24 7.58
CA ARG A 18 19.36 12.58 7.11
C ARG A 18 19.04 12.86 5.64
N SER A 19 19.05 11.82 4.79
CA SER A 19 18.79 11.89 3.35
C SER A 19 17.37 11.45 2.97
N PHE A 20 16.41 11.52 3.91
CA PHE A 20 15.01 11.28 3.61
C PHE A 20 14.49 12.39 2.68
N PRO A 21 13.81 12.04 1.57
CA PRO A 21 13.49 13.00 0.51
C PRO A 21 12.31 13.93 0.83
N LEU A 22 11.58 13.67 1.92
CA LEU A 22 10.38 14.43 2.30
C LEU A 22 10.60 15.11 3.65
N THR A 23 9.97 16.26 3.83
CA THR A 23 9.77 16.87 5.14
C THR A 23 8.81 16.01 5.99
N GLU A 24 8.66 16.35 7.26
CA GLU A 24 7.72 15.66 8.15
C GLU A 24 6.27 15.83 7.71
N GLU A 25 5.89 17.05 7.36
CA GLU A 25 4.54 17.38 6.89
C GLU A 25 4.21 16.60 5.61
N GLU A 26 5.11 16.65 4.62
CA GLU A 26 4.94 15.90 3.36
C GLU A 26 4.88 14.39 3.59
N TYR A 27 5.68 13.86 4.53
CA TYR A 27 5.66 12.44 4.86
C TYR A 27 4.33 12.02 5.48
N LEU A 28 3.80 12.77 6.44
CA LEU A 28 2.50 12.51 7.06
C LEU A 28 1.37 12.60 6.04
N LEU A 29 1.38 13.62 5.18
CA LEU A 29 0.38 13.80 4.13
C LEU A 29 0.41 12.64 3.13
N ARG A 30 1.61 12.19 2.76
CA ARG A 30 1.78 11.02 1.89
C ARG A 30 1.29 9.72 2.54
N LEU A 31 1.48 9.56 3.85
CA LEU A 31 0.97 8.41 4.58
C LEU A 31 -0.56 8.41 4.64
N ASP A 32 -1.18 9.57 4.83
CA ASP A 32 -2.64 9.70 4.82
C ASP A 32 -3.23 9.34 3.45
N ASP A 33 -2.63 9.83 2.35
CA ASP A 33 -3.03 9.47 0.99
C ASP A 33 -2.97 7.95 0.75
N VAL A 34 -1.89 7.29 1.18
CA VAL A 34 -1.75 5.84 1.09
C VAL A 34 -2.83 5.14 1.92
N ALA A 35 -3.08 5.59 3.15
CA ALA A 35 -4.11 5.02 4.01
C ALA A 35 -5.52 5.18 3.42
N ASN A 36 -5.83 6.34 2.83
CA ASN A 36 -7.09 6.61 2.15
C ASN A 36 -7.26 5.74 0.91
N THR A 37 -6.19 5.51 0.16
CA THR A 37 -6.18 4.60 -0.99
C THR A 37 -6.46 3.16 -0.57
N LEU A 38 -5.77 2.67 0.47
CA LEU A 38 -6.01 1.32 1.03
C LEU A 38 -7.43 1.14 1.57
N ARG A 39 -7.99 2.18 2.20
CA ARG A 39 -9.39 2.20 2.66
C ARG A 39 -10.36 2.10 1.49
N SER A 40 -10.10 2.84 0.42
CA SER A 40 -10.93 2.84 -0.78
C SER A 40 -10.97 1.48 -1.49
N TRP A 41 -9.88 0.71 -1.39
CA TRP A 41 -9.79 -0.66 -1.91
C TRP A 41 -10.25 -1.75 -0.95
N GLY A 42 -10.65 -1.41 0.28
CA GLY A 42 -11.01 -2.41 1.30
C GLY A 42 -9.82 -3.25 1.81
N ALA A 43 -8.58 -2.87 1.51
CA ALA A 43 -7.38 -3.66 1.78
C ALA A 43 -6.79 -3.45 3.20
N VAL A 44 -7.39 -2.58 4.02
CA VAL A 44 -6.83 -2.14 5.32
C VAL A 44 -6.57 -3.32 6.26
N ALA A 45 -7.54 -4.23 6.43
CA ALA A 45 -7.38 -5.39 7.32
C ALA A 45 -6.28 -6.34 6.84
N HIS A 46 -6.23 -6.58 5.52
CA HIS A 46 -5.20 -7.42 4.91
C HIS A 46 -3.80 -6.84 5.12
N VAL A 47 -3.62 -5.54 4.86
CA VAL A 47 -2.33 -4.86 5.05
C VAL A 47 -1.92 -4.85 6.52
N ARG A 48 -2.84 -4.57 7.46
CA ARG A 48 -2.55 -4.59 8.89
C ARG A 48 -2.08 -5.97 9.36
N ASN A 49 -2.83 -7.02 9.03
CA ASN A 49 -2.45 -8.40 9.37
C ASN A 49 -1.11 -8.79 8.72
N SER A 50 -0.87 -8.37 7.47
CA SER A 50 0.41 -8.64 6.78
C SER A 50 1.58 -7.98 7.49
N LEU A 51 1.43 -6.74 7.96
CA LEU A 51 2.46 -6.02 8.71
C LEU A 51 2.72 -6.62 10.10
N GLU A 52 1.68 -7.10 10.78
CA GLU A 52 1.80 -7.71 12.12
C GLU A 52 2.43 -9.11 12.06
N THR A 53 2.16 -9.87 11.00
CA THR A 53 2.63 -11.25 10.86
C THR A 53 3.97 -11.36 10.13
N THR A 54 4.34 -10.37 9.32
CA THR A 54 5.58 -10.45 8.54
C THR A 54 6.81 -10.34 9.44
N LYS A 55 7.75 -11.26 9.23
CA LYS A 55 9.08 -11.22 9.84
C LYS A 55 10.08 -10.47 8.96
N ASP A 56 9.70 -10.17 7.72
CA ASP A 56 10.58 -9.48 6.77
C ASP A 56 10.73 -8.02 7.15
N ARG A 57 11.99 -7.58 7.22
CA ARG A 57 12.35 -6.17 7.42
C ARG A 57 12.88 -5.60 6.11
N PRO A 58 12.48 -4.38 5.73
CA PRO A 58 13.03 -3.72 4.57
C PRO A 58 14.53 -3.45 4.80
N ARG A 59 15.34 -3.80 3.80
CA ARG A 59 16.81 -3.67 3.82
C ARG A 59 17.24 -2.77 2.68
N ILE A 60 18.45 -2.21 2.73
CA ILE A 60 18.98 -1.38 1.64
C ILE A 60 18.90 -2.17 0.33
N GLY A 61 18.17 -1.64 -0.65
CA GLY A 61 17.93 -2.29 -1.94
C GLY A 61 16.84 -3.36 -1.96
N LYS A 62 16.21 -3.69 -0.82
CA LYS A 62 15.13 -4.69 -0.72
C LYS A 62 13.91 -4.12 0.03
N ALA A 63 12.85 -3.84 -0.72
CA ALA A 63 11.55 -3.48 -0.16
C ALA A 63 10.83 -4.72 0.38
N VAL A 64 9.90 -4.51 1.32
CA VAL A 64 8.92 -5.53 1.71
C VAL A 64 7.66 -5.28 0.89
N SER A 65 7.31 -6.22 0.01
CA SER A 65 6.15 -6.12 -0.86
C SER A 65 4.95 -6.82 -0.22
N ILE A 66 3.87 -6.08 0.00
CA ILE A 66 2.59 -6.61 0.45
C ILE A 66 1.67 -6.63 -0.77
N PHE A 67 1.32 -7.82 -1.25
CA PHE A 67 0.42 -7.97 -2.38
C PHE A 67 -1.01 -7.60 -1.97
N ILE A 68 -1.68 -6.82 -2.80
CA ILE A 68 -3.06 -6.37 -2.60
C ILE A 68 -3.88 -6.92 -3.75
N ASP A 69 -4.86 -7.75 -3.39
CA ASP A 69 -5.85 -8.28 -4.33
C ASP A 69 -7.07 -7.35 -4.33
N VAL A 70 -7.09 -6.39 -5.26
CA VAL A 70 -8.14 -5.36 -5.36
C VAL A 70 -9.48 -5.98 -5.77
N ASP A 71 -9.47 -7.07 -6.53
CA ASP A 71 -10.67 -7.76 -7.00
C ASP A 71 -11.35 -8.52 -5.85
N SER A 72 -10.55 -9.14 -4.96
CA SER A 72 -11.03 -9.89 -3.81
C SER A 72 -11.33 -9.03 -2.58
N ALA A 73 -10.67 -7.86 -2.43
CA ALA A 73 -10.86 -6.94 -1.31
C ALA A 73 -12.12 -6.05 -1.41
N GLY A 74 -13.01 -6.29 -2.38
CA GLY A 74 -14.23 -5.51 -2.61
C GLY A 74 -14.05 -4.29 -3.51
N GLY A 75 -12.82 -4.02 -3.97
CA GLY A 75 -12.51 -2.97 -4.95
C GLY A 75 -12.95 -3.30 -6.37
N GLY A 76 -12.92 -4.59 -6.76
CA GLY A 76 -13.39 -5.06 -8.08
C GLY A 76 -14.83 -4.64 -8.40
N LYS A 77 -15.71 -4.63 -7.39
CA LYS A 77 -17.10 -4.17 -7.55
C LYS A 77 -17.23 -2.68 -7.87
N ARG A 78 -16.32 -1.81 -7.40
CA ARG A 78 -16.32 -0.36 -7.73
C ARG A 78 -15.62 -0.07 -9.06
N SER A 79 -14.65 -0.89 -9.46
CA SER A 79 -14.01 -0.79 -10.78
C SER A 79 -15.02 -1.04 -11.91
N ASP A 80 -15.96 -1.97 -11.70
CA ASP A 80 -17.00 -2.33 -12.66
C ASP A 80 -18.18 -1.34 -12.72
N GLU A 81 -18.34 -0.46 -11.72
CA GLU A 81 -19.43 0.53 -11.67
C GLU A 81 -19.38 1.58 -12.80
N TRP A 82 -18.20 1.80 -13.39
CA TRP A 82 -17.99 2.80 -14.45
C TRP A 82 -17.80 2.20 -15.85
N ILE A 83 -17.66 0.87 -15.95
CA ILE A 83 -17.42 0.17 -17.22
C ILE A 83 -18.71 0.01 -18.04
N TYR A 84 -19.88 0.20 -17.43
CA TYR A 84 -21.18 0.19 -18.11
C TYR A 84 -21.85 1.57 -18.16
N LYS A 85 -21.27 2.51 -18.92
CA LYS A 85 -22.02 3.68 -19.41
C LYS A 85 -21.74 3.95 -20.89
#